data_AF-A0A8T3XQE4-F1
#
_entry.id   AF-A0A8T3XQE4-F1
#
_cell.length_a   1.000
_cell.length_b   1.000
_cell.length_c   1.000
_cell.angle_alpha   90.00
_cell.angle_beta   90.00
_cell.angle_gamma   90.00
#
_symmetry.space_group_name_H-M   'P 1'
#
loop_
_entity.id
_entity.type
_entity.pdbx_description
1 polymer ?
#
loop_
_entity_poly.entity_id
_entity_poly.type
_entity_poly.pdbx_seq_one_letter_code
_entity_poly.pdbx_strand_id
1 'polypeptide(L)' 'MVKLNKSRIKWLIKQVKRNNKKPIEVATVYDLSTRRVQQLVKRYMEEGKTPELNKNRRPRTFLTNEQKLA' A
#
# COMPACT_ATOMS: atom_id res chain seq x y z
N MET A 1 3.65 -4.81 2.64
CA MET A 1 4.05 -3.38 2.64
C MET A 1 4.04 -2.86 4.07
N VAL A 2 5.20 -2.50 4.62
CA VAL A 2 5.35 -2.10 6.03
C VAL A 2 5.33 -0.57 6.20
N LYS A 3 5.65 0.21 5.15
CA LYS A 3 5.86 1.67 5.24
C LYS A 3 4.59 2.54 5.17
N LEU A 4 3.44 2.04 4.73
CA LEU A 4 2.23 2.85 4.56
C LEU A 4 1.24 2.63 5.71
N ASN A 5 0.73 3.71 6.29
CA ASN A 5 -0.35 3.70 7.28
C ASN A 5 -1.59 4.41 6.70
N LYS A 6 -2.75 4.28 7.37
CA LYS A 6 -4.03 4.84 6.90
C LYS A 6 -3.94 6.36 6.65
N SER A 7 -3.25 7.08 7.54
CA SER A 7 -3.05 8.53 7.44
C SER A 7 -2.22 8.94 6.22
N ARG A 8 -1.13 8.20 5.92
CA ARG A 8 -0.28 8.42 4.74
C ARG A 8 -1.04 8.16 3.45
N ILE A 9 -1.84 7.08 3.39
CA ILE A 9 -2.69 6.77 2.24
C ILE A 9 -3.71 7.89 2.00
N LYS A 10 -4.38 8.35 3.05
CA LYS A 10 -5.33 9.47 2.99
C LYS A 10 -4.65 10.75 2.48
N TRP A 11 -3.46 11.06 2.98
CA TRP A 11 -2.69 12.22 2.53
C TRP A 11 -2.30 12.12 1.06
N LEU A 12 -1.78 10.98 0.61
CA LEU A 12 -1.37 10.72 -0.77
C LEU A 12 -2.54 10.90 -1.74
N ILE A 13 -3.69 10.30 -1.42
CA ILE A 13 -4.90 10.43 -2.24
C ILE A 13 -5.34 11.90 -2.29
N LYS A 14 -5.31 12.61 -1.15
CA LYS A 14 -5.63 14.05 -1.10
C LYS A 14 -4.71 14.87 -2.00
N GLN A 15 -3.40 14.59 -2.01
CA GLN A 15 -2.44 15.32 -2.85
C GLN A 15 -2.72 15.11 -4.34
N VAL A 16 -2.98 13.86 -4.76
CA VAL A 16 -3.25 13.56 -6.18
C VAL A 16 -4.62 14.10 -6.61
N LYS A 17 -5.66 13.98 -5.77
CA LYS A 17 -7.03 14.35 -6.15
C LYS A 17 -7.41 15.80 -5.93
N ARG A 18 -6.96 16.43 -4.84
CA ARG A 18 -7.32 17.82 -4.52
C ARG A 18 -6.27 18.82 -4.98
N ASN A 19 -4.99 18.46 -4.86
CA ASN A 19 -3.88 19.34 -5.19
C ASN A 19 -3.31 19.07 -6.59
N ASN A 20 -3.95 18.16 -7.34
CA ASN A 20 -3.61 17.78 -8.72
C ASN A 20 -2.12 17.43 -8.94
N LYS A 21 -1.44 16.94 -7.90
CA LYS A 21 -0.02 16.58 -7.97
C LYS A 21 0.18 15.34 -8.81
N LYS A 22 1.31 15.29 -9.52
CA LYS A 22 1.67 14.10 -10.30
C LYS A 22 1.98 12.94 -9.35
N PRO A 23 1.58 11.69 -9.68
CA PRO A 23 1.88 10.53 -8.84
C PRO A 23 3.37 10.33 -8.53
N ILE A 24 4.26 10.82 -9.41
CA ILE A 24 5.71 10.76 -9.21
C ILE A 24 6.22 11.67 -8.09
N GLU A 25 5.64 12.86 -7.95
CA GLU A 25 6.01 13.80 -6.88
C GLU A 25 5.55 13.31 -5.52
N VAL A 26 4.44 12.57 -5.48
CA VAL A 26 3.90 12.02 -4.23
C VAL A 26 4.60 10.70 -3.86
N ALA A 27 5.08 9.96 -4.86
CA ALA A 27 5.81 8.72 -4.69
C ALA A 27 7.16 8.93 -3.96
N THR A 28 7.90 9.99 -4.30
CA THR A 28 9.22 10.29 -3.70
C THR A 28 9.15 10.60 -2.22
N VAL A 29 8.08 11.24 -1.74
CA VAL A 29 7.89 11.62 -0.32
C VAL A 29 7.95 10.42 0.63
N TYR A 30 7.45 9.26 0.18
CA TYR A 30 7.37 8.06 1.00
C TYR A 30 8.20 6.89 0.45
N ASP A 31 9.08 7.15 -0.52
CA ASP A 31 9.89 6.12 -1.17
C ASP A 31 9.01 4.96 -1.69
N LEU A 32 7.97 5.34 -2.44
CA LEU A 32 7.02 4.41 -3.06
C LEU A 32 7.24 4.38 -4.56
N SER A 33 6.85 3.27 -5.19
CA SER A 33 6.74 3.26 -6.65
C SER A 33 5.54 4.09 -7.12
N THR A 34 5.70 4.78 -8.25
CA THR A 34 4.62 5.53 -8.94
C THR A 34 3.38 4.66 -9.16
N ARG A 35 3.59 3.42 -9.61
CA ARG A 35 2.51 2.45 -9.83
C ARG A 35 1.71 2.17 -8.57
N ARG A 36 2.35 2.20 -7.39
CA ARG A 36 1.63 1.99 -6.13
C ARG A 36 0.72 3.17 -5.80
N VAL A 37 1.17 4.39 -6.03
CA VAL A 37 0.35 5.60 -5.87
C VAL A 37 -0.89 5.51 -6.77
N GLN A 38 -0.70 5.14 -8.04
CA GLN A 38 -1.78 4.98 -9.01
C GLN A 38 -2.79 3.91 -8.57
N GLN A 39 -2.34 2.75 -8.08
CA GLN A 39 -3.22 1.70 -7.56
C GLN A 39 -4.09 2.19 -6.40
N LEU A 40 -3.52 2.95 -5.46
CA LEU A 40 -4.26 3.48 -4.31
C LEU A 40 -5.31 4.51 -4.74
N VAL A 41 -4.95 5.38 -5.69
CA VAL A 41 -5.88 6.38 -6.24
C VAL A 41 -6.99 5.73 -7.05
N LYS A 42 -6.66 4.71 -7.86
CA LYS A 42 -7.66 3.93 -8.62
C LYS A 42 -8.65 3.24 -7.69
N ARG A 43 -8.15 2.54 -6.67
CA ARG A 43 -9.01 1.87 -5.68
C ARG A 43 -9.92 2.86 -4.94
N TYR A 44 -9.40 4.03 -4.57
CA TYR A 44 -10.21 5.09 -3.96
C TYR A 44 -11.33 5.59 -4.89
N MET A 45 -11.06 5.68 -6.20
CA MET A 45 -12.06 6.08 -7.19
C MET A 45 -13.15 5.01 -7.39
N GLU A 46 -12.78 3.74 -7.36
CA GLU A 46 -13.71 2.61 -7.53
C GLU A 46 -14.57 2.37 -6.29
N GLU A 47 -13.96 2.38 -5.10
CA GLU A 47 -14.65 2.04 -3.84
C GLU A 47 -15.27 3.27 -3.13
N GLY A 48 -14.88 4.49 -3.52
CA GLY A 48 -15.28 5.74 -2.84
C GLY A 48 -14.75 5.88 -1.41
N LYS A 49 -14.00 4.90 -0.90
CA LYS A 49 -13.45 4.83 0.45
C LYS A 49 -11.92 4.80 0.40
N THR A 50 -11.29 5.26 1.49
CA THR A 50 -9.82 5.20 1.59
C THR A 50 -9.39 3.74 1.69
N PRO A 51 -8.56 3.24 0.77
CA PRO A 51 -8.20 1.84 0.75
C PRO A 51 -7.37 1.48 1.98
N GLU A 52 -7.80 0.42 2.66
CA GLU A 52 -7.09 -0.13 3.80
C GLU A 52 -6.09 -1.20 3.37
N LEU A 53 -4.96 -1.27 4.06
CA LEU A 53 -3.97 -2.31 3.82
C LEU A 53 -4.35 -3.56 4.60
N ASN A 54 -4.38 -4.70 3.92
CA ASN A 54 -4.52 -5.98 4.60
C ASN A 54 -3.31 -6.22 5.52
N LYS A 55 -3.59 -6.30 6.83
CA LYS A 55 -2.60 -6.59 7.88
C LYS A 55 -2.42 -8.09 8.10
N ASN A 56 -3.38 -8.91 7.69
CA ASN A 56 -3.35 -10.36 7.81
C ASN A 56 -2.46 -10.93 6.72
N ARG A 57 -1.15 -10.89 6.97
CA ARG A 57 -0.15 -11.46 6.06
C ARG A 57 -0.17 -12.98 6.13
N ARG A 58 0.38 -13.60 5.09
CA ARG A 58 0.69 -15.04 5.09
C ARG A 58 1.47 -15.35 6.37
N PRO A 59 1.01 -16.29 7.20
CA PRO A 59 1.71 -16.67 8.42
C PRO A 59 3.10 -17.20 8.05
N ARG A 60 4.10 -16.93 8.90
CA ARG A 60 5.42 -17.56 8.78
C ARG A 60 5.24 -19.03 9.16
N THR A 61 5.18 -19.89 8.16
CA THR A 61 5.20 -21.34 8.34
C THR A 61 6.66 -21.78 8.50
N PHE A 62 6.92 -22.57 9.51
CA PHE A 62 8.19 -23.27 9.69
C PHE A 62 8.00 -24.74 9.30
N LEU A 63 9.03 -25.36 8.72
CA LEU A 63 9.02 -26.82 8.52
C LEU A 63 8.91 -27.49 9.89
N THR A 64 8.05 -28.51 10.00
CA THR A 64 8.03 -29.38 11.17
C THR A 64 9.32 -30.19 11.24
N ASN A 65 9.68 -30.73 12.41
CA ASN A 65 10.91 -31.51 12.57
C ASN A 65 10.91 -32.75 11.65
N GLU A 66 9.75 -33.37 11.43
CA GLU A 66 9.56 -34.48 10.49
C GLU A 66 9.84 -34.07 9.03
N GLN A 67 9.39 -32.88 8.62
CA GLN A 67 9.66 -32.33 7.28
C GLN A 67 11.11 -31.90 7.06
N LYS A 68 11.90 -31.75 8.13
CA LYS A 68 13.33 -31.43 8.05
C LYS A 68 14.22 -32.67 7.99
N LEU A 69 13.68 -33.82 8.42
CA LEU A 69 14.39 -35.10 8.48
C LEU A 69 14.19 -35.96 7.23
N ALA A 70 13.18 -35.64 6.41
CA ALA A 70 12.94 -36.21 5.09
C ALA A 70 13.74 -35.48 4.00
#